data_AF-A0A5N1IHS6-F1
#
_entry.id   AF-A0A5N1IHS6-F1
#
_cell.length_a   1.000
_cell.length_b   1.000
_cell.length_c   1.000
_cell.angle_alpha   90.00
_cell.angle_beta   90.00
_cell.angle_gamma   90.00
#
_symmetry.space_group_name_H-M   'P 1'
#
loop_
_entity.id
_entity.type
_entity.pdbx_description
1 polymer ?
#
loop_
_entity_poly.entity_id
_entity_poly.type
_entity_poly.pdbx_seq_one_letter_code
_entity_poly.pdbx_strand_id
1 'polypeptide(L)'
;MFTFKGFESMQYGIDSTGNRNIPTSSGQKATCPFCNGVLIAKCGEIYVKHWQHSSLKECDSWHEPETLWHRNWKSNFPESWREVIVYKFEKKHIADIQTPNGLVIEFQNSSISTATIKAREEFYQNILWVVNAISFKDNFELRSVVNSKLRQINKKAYKELSDIEDYYTKAMEAIVYKIQNNENKQEGISESINYRLNSTASLNTILKQPEVFNSKVIEKWENKEFYYDPLTYEITSSFNSSLKKDFLDIPEKIKKKEIEIENLEKGLISINKLDSTTIGNKIFKCVEFKQISPESFSNARAILKSTRNTIFPEIKEFKNELDFQLLGYKQELYDFFIDPTDKLNLIKAKILEEKRNLADLIGNSQSLTAQIKAELIKLLENKIQEKDQEIINLNFELEKLIEEKELLITQKAQLIKERNDELKEAKEEIEKAVIEKRYKIMREQKGKYTFEWKHERKSWRHSSKPIYFDIGEDYLFEKINNSLFIKTPKKEFLAKYLKL
;
A
#
# COMPACT_ATOMS: atom_id res chain seq x y z
N MET A 1 -9.44 11.50 76.03
CA MET A 1 -8.04 11.66 76.45
C MET A 1 -7.97 12.96 77.23
N PHE A 2 -7.73 12.91 78.53
CA PHE A 2 -7.71 14.09 79.40
C PHE A 2 -6.59 15.04 78.96
N THR A 3 -6.95 16.15 78.32
CA THR A 3 -6.02 17.26 78.10
C THR A 3 -5.81 17.93 79.45
N PHE A 4 -4.65 17.70 80.08
CA PHE A 4 -4.18 18.58 81.13
C PHE A 4 -4.10 20.00 80.53
N LYS A 5 -5.01 20.89 80.93
CA LYS A 5 -4.86 22.34 80.68
C LYS A 5 -3.59 22.74 81.43
N GLY A 6 -2.46 22.82 80.72
CA GLY A 6 -1.27 23.50 81.23
C GLY A 6 -1.63 24.93 81.57
N PHE A 7 -0.95 25.52 82.56
CA PHE A 7 -1.17 26.93 82.91
C PHE A 7 -0.90 27.81 81.69
N GLU A 8 -1.84 28.71 81.39
CA GLU A 8 -1.79 29.63 80.25
C GLU A 8 -0.54 30.52 80.35
N SER A 9 0.25 30.55 79.28
CA SER A 9 1.53 31.25 79.21
C SER A 9 1.44 32.48 78.31
N MET A 10 2.05 33.59 78.71
CA MET A 10 2.04 34.84 77.95
C MET A 10 3.45 35.38 77.80
N GLN A 11 3.74 36.08 76.71
CA GLN A 11 5.03 36.72 76.53
C GLN A 11 5.17 37.96 77.42
N TYR A 12 4.07 38.71 77.60
CA TYR A 12 4.08 39.99 78.31
C TYR A 12 3.16 40.03 79.54
N GLY A 13 3.63 40.70 80.58
CA GLY A 13 2.89 40.98 81.82
C GLY A 13 3.04 42.44 82.22
N ILE A 14 2.11 42.94 83.04
CA ILE A 14 2.18 44.30 83.60
C ILE A 14 2.90 44.23 84.94
N ASP A 15 4.08 44.84 85.04
CA ASP A 15 4.81 44.88 86.29
C ASP A 15 4.16 45.83 87.33
N SER A 16 4.75 45.90 88.52
CA SER A 16 4.25 46.77 89.61
C SER A 16 4.31 48.26 89.28
N THR A 17 5.05 48.67 88.25
CA THR A 17 5.14 50.06 87.77
C THR A 17 4.13 50.37 86.68
N GLY A 18 3.31 49.39 86.28
CA GLY A 18 2.32 49.52 85.21
C GLY A 18 2.89 49.30 83.81
N ASN A 19 4.17 48.93 83.68
CA ASN A 19 4.83 48.75 82.40
C ASN A 19 4.66 47.32 81.87
N ARG A 20 4.47 47.21 80.55
CA ARG A 20 4.33 45.94 79.84
C ARG A 20 5.70 45.37 79.50
N ASN A 21 6.11 44.31 80.18
CA ASN A 21 7.46 43.76 80.10
C ASN A 21 7.48 42.22 79.98
N ILE A 22 8.57 41.71 79.41
CA ILE A 22 8.92 40.29 79.45
C ILE A 22 9.53 39.94 80.83
N PRO A 23 9.47 38.68 81.30
CA PRO A 23 10.04 38.33 82.59
C PRO A 23 11.57 38.32 82.52
N THR A 24 12.23 38.91 83.52
CA THR A 24 13.69 38.99 83.57
C THR A 24 14.30 37.87 84.42
N SER A 25 13.63 37.44 85.48
CA SER A 25 14.07 36.35 86.38
C SER A 25 12.91 35.50 86.88
N SER A 26 13.17 34.20 87.16
CA SER A 26 12.14 33.27 87.64
C SER A 26 11.55 33.69 88.98
N GLY A 27 10.24 33.50 89.15
CA GLY A 27 9.53 33.80 90.39
C GLY A 27 9.09 35.26 90.54
N GLN A 28 9.48 36.17 89.62
CA GLN A 28 8.90 37.50 89.54
C GLN A 28 7.37 37.42 89.42
N LYS A 29 6.69 38.45 89.94
CA LYS A 29 5.24 38.58 89.82
C LYS A 29 4.90 39.74 88.90
N ALA A 30 3.91 39.52 88.04
CA ALA A 30 3.30 40.54 87.21
C ALA A 30 1.78 40.34 87.23
N THR A 31 1.05 41.31 86.67
CA THR A 31 -0.39 41.23 86.48
C THR A 31 -0.69 40.93 85.02
N CYS A 32 -1.60 39.98 84.76
CA CYS A 32 -2.04 39.68 83.41
C CYS A 32 -2.78 40.89 82.82
N PRO A 33 -2.37 41.42 81.66
CA PRO A 33 -3.03 42.57 81.04
C PRO A 33 -4.48 42.27 80.61
N PHE A 34 -4.84 40.99 80.47
CA PHE A 34 -6.17 40.56 80.02
C PHE A 34 -7.13 40.28 81.17
N CYS A 35 -6.81 39.33 82.07
CA CYS A 35 -7.74 38.90 83.14
C CYS A 35 -7.45 39.52 84.52
N ASN A 36 -6.43 40.39 84.61
CA ASN A 36 -5.90 40.94 85.86
C ASN A 36 -5.46 39.88 86.90
N GLY A 37 -5.24 38.64 86.46
CA GLY A 37 -4.72 37.56 87.29
C GLY A 37 -3.23 37.69 87.59
N VAL A 38 -2.75 37.02 88.63
CA VAL A 38 -1.33 37.01 88.99
C VAL A 38 -0.55 36.11 88.03
N LEU A 39 0.50 36.66 87.44
CA LEU A 39 1.47 35.98 86.60
C LEU A 39 2.76 35.73 87.38
N ILE A 40 3.36 34.55 87.21
CA ILE A 40 4.65 34.16 87.76
C ILE A 40 5.63 33.96 86.61
N ALA A 41 6.79 34.60 86.69
CA ALA A 41 7.85 34.43 85.71
C ALA A 41 8.44 33.02 85.74
N LYS A 42 8.54 32.40 84.57
CA LYS A 42 9.28 31.16 84.33
C LYS A 42 10.43 31.46 83.37
N CYS A 43 11.63 31.54 83.95
CA CYS A 43 12.90 31.80 83.27
C CYS A 43 13.91 30.71 83.64
N GLY A 44 14.36 29.89 82.69
CA GLY A 44 15.39 28.87 82.97
C GLY A 44 16.14 28.44 81.72
N GLU A 45 17.12 27.56 81.89
CA GLU A 45 17.91 27.01 80.76
C GLU A 45 17.08 26.07 79.87
N ILE A 46 16.03 25.46 80.44
CA ILE A 46 15.12 24.52 79.76
C ILE A 46 13.88 25.23 79.18
N TYR A 47 13.43 26.33 79.80
CA TYR A 47 12.19 27.01 79.44
C TYR A 47 12.45 28.43 78.94
N VAL A 48 11.93 28.74 77.76
CA VAL A 48 12.01 30.09 77.20
C VAL A 48 11.23 31.06 78.09
N LYS A 49 11.81 32.23 78.39
CA LYS A 49 11.25 33.23 79.31
C LYS A 49 9.78 33.53 78.96
N HIS A 50 8.87 33.27 79.91
CA HIS A 50 7.43 33.52 79.76
C HIS A 50 6.77 33.78 81.11
N TRP A 51 5.64 34.48 81.09
CA TRP A 51 4.75 34.65 82.23
C TRP A 51 3.75 33.50 82.25
N GLN A 52 3.50 32.91 83.42
CA GLN A 52 2.52 31.83 83.59
C GLN A 52 1.52 32.22 84.68
N HIS A 53 0.23 32.00 84.47
CA HIS A 53 -0.78 32.25 85.51
C HIS A 53 -0.50 31.41 86.76
N SER A 54 -0.54 32.04 87.94
CA SER A 54 -0.27 31.38 89.22
C SER A 54 -1.37 30.40 89.64
N SER A 55 -2.56 30.51 89.06
CA SER A 55 -3.70 29.61 89.25
C SER A 55 -4.35 29.31 87.89
N LEU A 56 -5.15 28.25 87.81
CA LEU A 56 -5.93 27.85 86.62
C LEU A 56 -7.13 28.80 86.37
N LYS A 57 -6.88 30.10 86.39
CA LYS A 57 -7.88 31.10 86.02
C LYS A 57 -8.04 31.03 84.50
N GLU A 58 -9.27 30.89 84.01
CA GLU A 58 -9.55 31.02 82.57
C GLU A 58 -9.28 32.47 82.16
N CYS A 59 -8.22 32.71 81.37
CA CYS A 59 -7.91 34.02 80.82
C CYS A 59 -8.63 34.20 79.48
N ASP A 60 -7.92 34.20 78.36
CA ASP A 60 -8.54 34.25 77.04
C ASP A 60 -8.90 32.83 76.57
N SER A 61 -10.18 32.60 76.29
CA SER A 61 -10.69 31.35 75.72
C SER A 61 -10.07 30.96 74.37
N TRP A 62 -9.40 31.90 73.69
CA TRP A 62 -8.70 31.67 72.44
C TRP A 62 -7.19 31.44 72.60
N HIS A 63 -6.69 31.41 73.83
CA HIS A 63 -5.27 31.18 74.07
C HIS A 63 -4.84 29.76 73.64
N GLU A 64 -3.72 29.68 72.91
CA GLU A 64 -3.00 28.43 72.62
C GLU A 64 -1.64 28.41 73.33
N PRO A 65 -1.14 27.24 73.76
CA PRO A 65 0.21 27.13 74.29
C PRO A 65 1.26 27.64 73.30
N GLU A 66 2.06 28.61 73.74
CA GLU A 66 3.11 29.23 72.93
C GLU A 66 4.20 28.21 72.56
N THR A 67 4.40 27.97 71.26
CA THR A 67 5.48 27.10 70.74
C THR A 67 6.70 27.91 70.27
N LEU A 68 7.84 27.24 70.02
CA LEU A 68 9.01 27.91 69.42
C LEU A 68 8.69 28.45 68.02
N TRP A 69 7.87 27.74 67.24
CA TRP A 69 7.41 28.19 65.93
C TRP A 69 6.57 29.47 66.04
N HIS A 70 5.61 29.50 66.97
CA HIS A 70 4.81 30.70 67.26
C HIS A 70 5.68 31.89 67.66
N ARG A 71 6.61 31.67 68.60
CA ARG A 71 7.50 32.71 69.12
C ARG A 71 8.41 33.28 68.04
N ASN A 72 8.98 32.40 67.22
CA ASN A 72 9.83 32.80 66.10
C ASN A 72 9.06 33.62 65.08
N TRP A 73 7.78 33.34 64.86
CA TRP A 73 6.94 34.15 63.99
C TRP A 73 6.65 35.53 64.60
N LYS A 74 6.20 35.58 65.85
CA LYS A 74 5.91 36.84 66.57
C LYS A 74 7.13 37.75 66.68
N SER A 75 8.33 37.18 66.88
CA SER A 75 9.57 37.94 67.05
C SER A 75 10.00 38.74 65.81
N ASN A 76 9.45 38.44 64.63
CA ASN A 76 9.68 39.24 63.41
C ASN A 76 8.96 40.59 63.41
N PHE A 77 8.00 40.83 64.32
CA PHE A 77 7.20 42.05 64.38
C PHE A 77 7.62 42.94 65.57
N PRO A 78 7.39 44.27 65.55
CA PRO A 78 7.68 45.15 66.69
C PRO A 78 6.97 44.71 67.98
N GLU A 79 7.60 44.94 69.13
CA GLU A 79 7.06 44.51 70.44
C GLU A 79 5.69 45.12 70.77
N SER A 80 5.44 46.34 70.29
CA SER A 80 4.17 47.05 70.46
C SER A 80 3.01 46.40 69.69
N TRP A 81 3.28 45.52 68.72
CA TRP A 81 2.27 44.85 67.91
C TRP A 81 1.95 43.44 68.42
N ARG A 82 2.82 42.86 69.25
CA ARG A 82 2.69 41.46 69.71
C ARG A 82 1.72 41.38 70.87
N GLU A 83 0.86 40.36 70.92
CA GLU A 83 -0.09 40.09 72.03
C GLU A 83 -0.90 41.34 72.44
N VAL A 84 -1.58 41.97 71.46
CA VAL A 84 -2.38 43.18 71.68
C VAL A 84 -3.81 42.79 72.03
N ILE A 85 -4.37 43.41 73.07
CA ILE A 85 -5.76 43.17 73.48
C ILE A 85 -6.70 43.99 72.59
N VAL A 86 -7.53 43.31 71.82
CA VAL A 86 -8.53 43.93 70.95
C VAL A 86 -9.87 43.91 71.67
N TYR A 87 -10.52 45.07 71.73
CA TYR A 87 -11.85 45.25 72.32
C TYR A 87 -12.87 45.44 71.20
N LYS A 88 -13.92 44.61 71.16
CA LYS A 88 -15.09 44.84 70.31
C LYS A 88 -16.37 44.48 71.07
N PHE A 89 -17.28 45.46 71.12
CA PHE A 89 -18.50 45.37 71.94
C PHE A 89 -18.14 44.99 73.38
N GLU A 90 -18.80 43.99 73.96
CA GLU A 90 -18.54 43.49 75.32
C GLU A 90 -17.50 42.37 75.38
N LYS A 91 -16.82 42.06 74.26
CA LYS A 91 -15.81 41.01 74.19
C LYS A 91 -14.42 41.60 73.99
N LYS A 92 -13.43 40.93 74.58
CA LYS A 92 -12.01 41.22 74.35
C LYS A 92 -11.27 39.92 74.10
N HIS A 93 -10.31 39.96 73.19
CA HIS A 93 -9.42 38.83 72.87
C HIS A 93 -8.01 39.34 72.58
N ILE A 94 -7.01 38.46 72.75
CA ILE A 94 -5.61 38.76 72.50
C ILE A 94 -5.29 38.37 71.05
N ALA A 95 -4.86 39.34 70.25
CA ALA A 95 -4.33 39.12 68.92
C ALA A 95 -2.83 38.77 69.01
N ASP A 96 -2.39 37.75 68.29
CA ASP A 96 -0.96 37.38 68.25
C ASP A 96 -0.10 38.56 67.77
N ILE A 97 -0.51 39.18 66.65
CA ILE A 97 0.03 40.43 66.13
C ILE A 97 -1.13 41.33 65.70
N GLN A 98 -1.08 42.61 66.08
CA GLN A 98 -1.94 43.66 65.52
C GLN A 98 -1.09 44.80 64.97
N THR A 99 -1.23 45.07 63.67
CA THR A 99 -0.55 46.20 62.99
C THR A 99 -1.24 47.54 63.29
N PRO A 100 -0.59 48.69 63.07
CA PRO A 100 -1.15 50.02 63.36
C PRO A 100 -2.43 50.33 62.57
N ASN A 101 -2.57 49.77 61.38
CA ASN A 101 -3.78 49.91 60.56
C ASN A 101 -4.92 48.93 60.95
N GLY A 102 -4.73 48.14 62.01
CA GLY A 102 -5.74 47.25 62.57
C GLY A 102 -5.83 45.87 61.94
N LEU A 103 -4.93 45.49 61.03
CA LEU A 103 -4.81 44.10 60.57
C LEU A 103 -4.26 43.21 61.69
N VAL A 104 -4.95 42.10 61.94
CA VAL A 104 -4.56 41.04 62.88
C VAL A 104 -3.92 39.88 62.12
N ILE A 105 -2.78 39.38 62.60
CA ILE A 105 -2.13 38.18 62.09
C ILE A 105 -2.16 37.13 63.19
N GLU A 106 -2.88 36.04 62.97
CA GLU A 106 -2.97 34.91 63.91
C GLU A 106 -2.08 33.76 63.44
N PHE A 107 -1.26 33.23 64.35
CA PHE A 107 -0.40 32.09 64.10
C PHE A 107 -1.03 30.82 64.66
N GLN A 108 -1.40 29.89 63.79
CA GLN A 108 -2.10 28.67 64.20
C GLN A 108 -1.19 27.44 64.09
N ASN A 109 -0.80 26.88 65.23
CA ASN A 109 0.05 25.68 65.30
C ASN A 109 -0.78 24.39 65.48
N SER A 110 -1.83 24.46 66.30
CA SER A 110 -2.64 23.30 66.67
C SER A 110 -3.86 23.13 65.76
N SER A 111 -4.60 22.02 65.93
CA SER A 111 -5.88 21.84 65.23
C SER A 111 -6.93 22.80 65.80
N ILE A 112 -7.53 23.61 64.94
CA ILE A 112 -8.60 24.55 65.28
C ILE A 112 -9.94 24.07 64.69
N SER A 113 -11.04 24.29 65.41
CA SER A 113 -12.38 23.94 64.95
C SER A 113 -12.92 24.97 63.94
N THR A 114 -13.82 24.54 63.05
CA THR A 114 -14.52 25.45 62.13
C THR A 114 -15.25 26.58 62.86
N ALA A 115 -15.88 26.28 64.01
CA ALA A 115 -16.61 27.27 64.81
C ALA A 115 -15.66 28.34 65.38
N THR A 116 -14.47 27.94 65.84
CA THR A 116 -13.45 28.86 66.36
C THR A 116 -12.90 29.77 65.27
N ILE A 117 -12.62 29.24 64.07
CA ILE A 117 -12.20 30.06 62.92
C ILE A 117 -13.26 31.12 62.62
N LYS A 118 -14.54 30.72 62.45
CA LYS A 118 -15.63 31.67 62.16
C LYS A 118 -15.77 32.74 63.22
N ALA A 119 -15.76 32.36 64.51
CA ALA A 119 -15.86 33.30 65.61
C ALA A 119 -14.71 34.32 65.64
N ARG A 120 -13.47 33.87 65.38
CA ARG A 120 -12.30 34.76 65.27
C ARG A 120 -12.38 35.68 64.05
N GLU A 121 -12.80 35.16 62.90
CA GLU A 121 -12.96 35.95 61.68
C GLU A 121 -14.06 37.01 61.81
N GLU A 122 -15.18 36.69 62.47
CA GLU A 122 -16.28 37.61 62.76
C GLU A 122 -15.87 38.69 63.77
N PHE A 123 -15.10 38.33 64.78
CA PHE A 123 -14.62 39.27 65.80
C PHE A 123 -13.57 40.23 65.23
N TYR A 124 -12.45 39.72 64.71
CA TYR A 124 -11.37 40.57 64.23
C TYR A 124 -11.73 41.30 62.94
N GLN A 125 -12.49 40.66 62.04
CA GLN A 125 -12.88 41.12 60.71
C GLN A 125 -11.70 41.33 59.73
N ASN A 126 -10.70 42.10 60.13
CA ASN A 126 -9.45 42.31 59.39
C ASN A 126 -8.35 41.39 59.94
N ILE A 127 -8.43 40.11 59.58
CA ILE A 127 -7.53 39.05 60.05
C ILE A 127 -6.93 38.29 58.85
N LEU A 128 -5.69 37.82 59.01
CA LEU A 128 -5.10 36.75 58.21
C LEU A 128 -4.52 35.64 59.09
N TRP A 129 -4.45 34.45 58.52
CA TRP A 129 -3.93 33.25 59.19
C TRP A 129 -2.55 32.87 58.64
N VAL A 130 -1.61 32.58 59.54
CA VAL A 130 -0.39 31.84 59.21
C VAL A 130 -0.46 30.51 59.95
N VAL A 131 -0.48 29.40 59.21
CA VAL A 131 -0.73 28.07 59.73
C VAL A 131 0.54 27.25 59.65
N ASN A 132 0.93 26.62 60.77
CA ASN A 132 2.03 25.67 60.77
C ASN A 132 1.64 24.41 60.00
N ALA A 133 2.13 24.29 58.77
CA ALA A 133 1.88 23.16 57.89
C ALA A 133 3.02 22.14 57.88
N ILE A 134 4.09 22.33 58.66
CA ILE A 134 5.27 21.45 58.68
C ILE A 134 4.87 19.99 58.88
N SER A 135 3.93 19.72 59.79
CA SER A 135 3.47 18.36 60.13
C SER A 135 2.61 17.68 59.07
N PHE A 136 2.12 18.41 58.06
CA PHE A 136 1.25 17.86 57.01
C PHE A 136 1.60 18.40 55.62
N LYS A 137 2.81 18.92 55.42
CA LYS A 137 3.24 19.49 54.13
C LYS A 137 3.19 18.46 53.00
N ASP A 138 3.47 17.19 53.32
CA ASP A 138 3.48 16.08 52.36
C ASP A 138 2.06 15.68 51.90
N ASN A 139 1.03 16.21 52.57
CA ASN A 139 -0.34 16.07 52.11
C ASN A 139 -0.66 16.98 50.91
N PHE A 140 0.19 17.96 50.59
CA PHE A 140 0.03 18.80 49.41
C PHE A 140 0.73 18.15 48.20
N GLU A 141 -0.04 17.68 47.23
CA GLU A 141 0.52 17.33 45.92
C GLU A 141 0.65 18.57 45.05
N LEU A 142 1.86 19.12 44.96
CA LEU A 142 2.14 20.37 44.27
C LEU A 142 2.55 20.14 42.82
N ARG A 143 1.96 20.90 41.89
CA ARG A 143 2.39 20.96 40.49
C ARG A 143 2.59 22.41 40.06
N SER A 144 3.78 22.74 39.57
CA SER A 144 4.08 24.07 39.04
C SER A 144 3.20 24.37 37.82
N VAL A 145 2.43 25.46 37.89
CA VAL A 145 1.59 25.92 36.75
C VAL A 145 2.45 26.22 35.54
N VAL A 146 3.64 26.80 35.75
CA VAL A 146 4.62 27.08 34.71
C VAL A 146 5.02 25.80 33.99
N ASN A 147 5.50 24.79 34.72
CA ASN A 147 6.00 23.56 34.11
C ASN A 147 4.88 22.83 33.34
N SER A 148 3.67 22.82 33.91
CA SER A 148 2.50 22.23 33.24
C SER A 148 2.17 22.92 31.92
N LYS A 149 2.08 24.26 31.91
CA LYS A 149 1.77 25.02 30.70
C LYS A 149 2.90 24.95 29.65
N LEU A 150 4.16 24.98 30.08
CA LEU A 150 5.30 24.82 29.15
C LEU A 150 5.27 23.44 28.48
N ARG A 151 4.96 22.38 29.24
CA ARG A 151 4.78 21.03 28.67
C ARG A 151 3.66 20.99 27.63
N GLN A 152 2.53 21.65 27.89
CA GLN A 152 1.41 21.70 26.96
C GLN A 152 1.76 22.42 25.66
N ILE A 153 2.46 23.55 25.73
CA ILE A 153 2.91 24.29 24.54
C ILE A 153 3.89 23.46 23.71
N ASN A 154 4.89 22.85 24.36
CA ASN A 154 5.86 22.00 23.66
C ASN A 154 5.18 20.79 23.02
N LYS A 155 4.20 20.18 23.70
CA LYS A 155 3.41 19.08 23.12
C LYS A 155 2.62 19.54 21.90
N LYS A 156 2.02 20.74 21.94
CA LYS A 156 1.30 21.32 20.80
C LYS A 156 2.23 21.61 19.62
N ALA A 157 3.38 22.23 19.88
CA ALA A 157 4.41 22.49 18.87
C ALA A 157 4.89 21.21 18.17
N TYR A 158 5.19 20.16 18.95
CA TYR A 158 5.57 18.86 18.39
C TYR A 158 4.45 18.26 17.54
N LYS A 159 3.19 18.37 17.98
CA LYS A 159 2.05 17.84 17.24
C LYS A 159 1.85 18.55 15.90
N GLU A 160 1.96 19.88 15.87
CA GLU A 160 1.84 20.66 14.64
C GLU A 160 2.90 20.25 13.61
N LEU A 161 4.17 20.07 14.02
CA LEU A 161 5.22 19.59 13.12
C LEU A 161 4.99 18.15 12.63
N SER A 162 4.54 17.27 13.54
CA SER A 162 4.21 15.89 13.21
C SER A 162 3.05 15.77 12.22
N ASP A 163 2.04 16.65 12.30
CA ASP A 163 0.91 16.64 11.38
C ASP A 163 1.34 17.00 9.94
N ILE A 164 2.31 17.91 9.79
CA ILE A 164 2.92 18.24 8.49
C ILE A 164 3.70 17.02 7.95
N GLU A 165 4.54 16.40 8.78
CA GLU A 165 5.30 15.20 8.39
C GLU A 165 4.37 14.05 7.95
N ASP A 166 3.29 13.81 8.69
CA ASP A 166 2.32 12.75 8.41
C ASP A 166 1.59 12.99 7.08
N TYR A 167 1.23 14.24 6.77
CA TYR A 167 0.59 14.62 5.52
C TYR A 167 1.46 14.24 4.30
N TYR A 168 2.71 14.71 4.28
CA TYR A 168 3.62 14.43 3.18
C TYR A 168 4.00 12.95 3.09
N THR A 169 4.12 12.26 4.22
CA THR A 169 4.38 10.82 4.25
C THR A 169 3.30 10.05 3.49
N LYS A 170 2.02 10.30 3.79
CA LYS A 170 0.89 9.67 3.09
C LYS A 170 0.84 10.01 1.61
N ALA A 171 1.11 11.27 1.26
CA ALA A 171 1.16 11.69 -0.14
C ALA A 171 2.26 10.97 -0.93
N MET A 172 3.46 10.85 -0.35
CA MET A 172 4.58 10.12 -0.97
C MET A 172 4.32 8.61 -1.08
N GLU A 173 3.70 7.99 -0.07
CA GLU A 173 3.31 6.58 -0.11
C GLU A 173 2.37 6.28 -1.28
N ALA A 174 1.39 7.16 -1.52
CA ALA A 174 0.48 7.04 -2.66
C ALA A 174 1.21 7.10 -4.01
N ILE A 175 2.24 7.95 -4.15
CA ILE A 175 3.06 8.00 -5.37
C ILE A 175 3.92 6.75 -5.50
N VAL A 176 4.54 6.28 -4.42
CA VAL A 176 5.35 5.05 -4.42
C VAL A 176 4.51 3.85 -4.89
N TYR A 177 3.27 3.74 -4.40
CA TYR A 177 2.35 2.71 -4.86
C TYR A 177 2.07 2.79 -6.38
N LYS A 178 1.87 4.00 -6.92
CA LYS A 178 1.67 4.20 -8.37
C LYS A 178 2.91 3.81 -9.16
N ILE A 179 4.11 4.17 -8.70
CA ILE A 179 5.38 3.77 -9.33
C ILE A 179 5.48 2.25 -9.38
N GLN A 180 5.25 1.56 -8.27
CA GLN A 180 5.33 0.09 -8.22
C GLN A 180 4.34 -0.57 -9.19
N ASN A 181 3.10 -0.08 -9.22
CA ASN A 181 2.10 -0.63 -10.15
C ASN A 181 2.47 -0.39 -11.61
N ASN A 182 3.07 0.76 -11.93
CA ASN A 182 3.58 1.05 -13.25
C ASN A 182 4.76 0.11 -13.61
N GLU A 183 5.72 -0.09 -12.69
CA GLU A 183 6.83 -1.03 -12.88
C GLU A 183 6.37 -2.46 -13.19
N ASN A 184 5.38 -2.96 -12.44
CA ASN A 184 4.81 -4.29 -12.70
C ASN A 184 4.19 -4.40 -14.11
N LYS A 185 3.57 -3.32 -14.61
CA LYS A 185 3.04 -3.28 -15.98
C LYS A 185 4.16 -3.26 -17.02
N GLN A 186 5.23 -2.48 -16.78
CA GLN A 186 6.40 -2.45 -17.66
C GLN A 186 7.03 -3.84 -17.78
N GLU A 187 7.15 -4.57 -16.67
CA GLU A 187 7.66 -5.94 -16.63
C GLU A 187 6.80 -6.88 -17.48
N GLY A 188 5.48 -6.88 -17.28
CA GLY A 188 4.57 -7.72 -18.07
C GLY A 188 4.58 -7.41 -19.57
N ILE A 189 4.69 -6.13 -19.96
CA ILE A 189 4.84 -5.75 -21.37
C ILE A 189 6.20 -6.20 -21.93
N SER A 190 7.28 -6.06 -21.15
CA SER A 190 8.62 -6.49 -21.56
C SER A 190 8.70 -8.00 -21.79
N GLU A 191 8.05 -8.80 -20.94
CA GLU A 191 7.91 -10.25 -21.15
C GLU A 191 7.15 -10.57 -22.44
N SER A 192 6.05 -9.85 -22.69
CA SER A 192 5.22 -9.98 -23.90
C SER A 192 5.97 -9.63 -25.19
N ILE A 193 6.84 -8.61 -25.14
CA ILE A 193 7.76 -8.23 -26.22
C ILE A 193 8.79 -9.33 -26.44
N ASN A 194 9.47 -9.80 -25.39
CA ASN A 194 10.48 -10.86 -25.47
C ASN A 194 9.92 -12.15 -26.08
N TYR A 195 8.69 -12.54 -25.69
CA TYR A 195 8.01 -13.69 -26.27
C TYR A 195 7.85 -13.55 -27.80
N ARG A 196 7.40 -12.37 -28.26
CA ARG A 196 7.22 -12.09 -29.69
C ARG A 196 8.53 -11.99 -30.44
N LEU A 197 9.56 -11.40 -29.85
CA LEU A 197 10.91 -11.36 -30.43
C LEU A 197 11.43 -12.77 -30.68
N ASN A 198 11.27 -13.69 -29.72
CA ASN A 198 11.67 -15.09 -29.87
C ASN A 198 10.88 -15.81 -30.96
N SER A 199 9.55 -15.61 -31.01
CA SER A 199 8.69 -16.15 -32.07
C SER A 199 9.11 -15.63 -33.45
N THR A 200 9.31 -14.32 -33.59
CA THR A 200 9.74 -13.66 -34.83
C THR A 200 11.13 -14.13 -35.26
N ALA A 201 12.07 -14.32 -34.33
CA ALA A 201 13.39 -14.88 -34.61
C ALA A 201 13.30 -16.33 -35.16
N SER A 202 12.37 -17.12 -34.63
CA SER A 202 12.09 -18.48 -35.11
C SER A 202 11.53 -18.46 -36.54
N LEU A 203 10.56 -17.59 -36.82
CA LEU A 203 9.98 -17.40 -38.16
C LEU A 203 11.04 -16.89 -39.16
N ASN A 204 11.88 -15.93 -38.77
CA ASN A 204 12.98 -15.44 -39.60
C ASN A 204 14.02 -16.54 -39.90
N THR A 205 14.22 -17.48 -38.98
CA THR A 205 15.09 -18.65 -39.22
C THR A 205 14.51 -19.55 -40.31
N ILE A 206 13.19 -19.74 -40.33
CA ILE A 206 12.50 -20.45 -41.41
C ILE A 206 12.66 -19.69 -42.74
N LEU A 207 12.50 -18.36 -42.72
CA LEU A 207 12.59 -17.53 -43.92
C LEU A 207 13.98 -17.56 -44.57
N LYS A 208 15.05 -17.83 -43.80
CA LYS A 208 16.41 -18.03 -44.33
C LYS A 208 16.57 -19.33 -45.12
N GLN A 209 15.72 -20.33 -44.87
CA GLN A 209 15.76 -21.65 -45.54
C GLN A 209 14.34 -22.11 -45.92
N PRO A 210 13.63 -21.36 -46.80
CA PRO A 210 12.22 -21.58 -47.06
C PRO A 210 11.95 -22.91 -47.76
N GLU A 211 12.91 -23.42 -48.55
CA GLU A 211 12.78 -24.69 -49.24
C GLU A 211 12.63 -25.89 -48.30
N VAL A 212 13.33 -25.88 -47.15
CA VAL A 212 13.24 -26.96 -46.16
C VAL A 212 11.85 -27.00 -45.55
N PHE A 213 11.31 -25.84 -45.18
CA PHE A 213 9.97 -25.70 -44.64
C PHE A 213 8.90 -26.08 -45.67
N ASN A 214 8.99 -25.52 -46.87
CA ASN A 214 8.05 -25.79 -47.96
C ASN A 214 8.00 -27.29 -48.29
N SER A 215 9.16 -27.95 -48.39
CA SER A 215 9.24 -29.39 -48.68
C SER A 215 8.57 -30.21 -47.58
N LYS A 216 8.81 -29.88 -46.31
CA LYS A 216 8.19 -30.55 -45.16
C LYS A 216 6.66 -30.40 -45.13
N VAL A 217 6.14 -29.22 -45.50
CA VAL A 217 4.69 -28.98 -45.58
C VAL A 217 4.05 -29.76 -46.72
N ILE A 218 4.69 -29.75 -47.90
CA ILE A 218 4.22 -30.45 -49.10
C ILE A 218 4.22 -31.97 -48.86
N GLU A 219 5.30 -32.53 -48.33
CA GLU A 219 5.42 -33.96 -48.00
C GLU A 219 4.29 -34.40 -47.06
N LYS A 220 3.97 -33.58 -46.04
CA LYS A 220 2.83 -33.84 -45.16
C LYS A 220 1.50 -33.87 -45.91
N TRP A 221 1.29 -32.96 -46.87
CA TRP A 221 0.04 -32.95 -47.66
C TRP A 221 -0.06 -34.16 -48.59
N GLU A 222 1.04 -34.55 -49.24
CA GLU A 222 1.11 -35.76 -50.08
C GLU A 222 0.76 -37.02 -49.27
N ASN A 223 1.26 -37.10 -48.04
CA ASN A 223 0.99 -38.20 -47.11
C ASN A 223 -0.35 -38.08 -46.37
N LYS A 224 -1.14 -37.03 -46.63
CA LYS A 224 -2.41 -36.73 -45.94
C LYS A 224 -2.26 -36.60 -44.41
N GLU A 225 -1.10 -36.10 -43.96
CA GLU A 225 -0.83 -35.74 -42.58
C GLU A 225 -1.15 -34.26 -42.32
N PHE A 226 -2.03 -34.00 -41.36
CA PHE A 226 -2.47 -32.64 -41.04
C PHE A 226 -2.13 -32.19 -39.61
N TYR A 227 -1.28 -32.96 -38.91
CA TYR A 227 -0.73 -32.53 -37.63
C TYR A 227 0.55 -31.72 -37.84
N TYR A 228 0.55 -30.50 -37.31
CA TYR A 228 1.63 -29.54 -37.42
C TYR A 228 2.15 -29.15 -36.04
N ASP A 229 3.44 -28.85 -35.96
CA ASP A 229 3.98 -28.12 -34.80
C ASP A 229 3.34 -26.71 -34.74
N PRO A 230 3.33 -26.07 -33.56
CA PRO A 230 2.64 -24.79 -33.37
C PRO A 230 3.03 -23.71 -34.37
N LEU A 231 4.32 -23.63 -34.73
CA LEU A 231 4.86 -22.61 -35.64
C LEU A 231 4.41 -22.87 -37.08
N THR A 232 4.48 -24.13 -37.53
CA THR A 232 3.96 -24.53 -38.85
C THR A 232 2.45 -24.35 -38.95
N TYR A 233 1.70 -24.65 -37.89
CA TYR A 233 0.27 -24.40 -37.83
C TYR A 233 -0.05 -22.90 -37.94
N GLU A 234 0.68 -22.06 -37.20
CA GLU A 234 0.50 -20.61 -37.22
C GLU A 234 0.64 -20.03 -38.64
N ILE A 235 1.61 -20.51 -39.42
CA ILE A 235 1.83 -20.10 -40.82
C ILE A 235 0.76 -20.67 -41.77
N THR A 236 0.41 -21.95 -41.63
CA THR A 236 -0.43 -22.66 -42.61
C THR A 236 -1.93 -22.56 -42.35
N SER A 237 -2.35 -22.08 -41.18
CA SER A 237 -3.75 -21.96 -40.77
C SER A 237 -4.61 -21.10 -41.71
N SER A 238 -4.01 -20.10 -42.35
CA SER A 238 -4.64 -19.18 -43.29
C SER A 238 -4.38 -19.52 -44.77
N PHE A 239 -3.83 -20.70 -45.06
CA PHE A 239 -3.48 -21.10 -46.42
C PHE A 239 -4.71 -21.24 -47.34
N ASN A 240 -4.54 -20.87 -48.61
CA ASN A 240 -5.58 -20.94 -49.62
C ASN A 240 -6.10 -22.39 -49.82
N SER A 241 -7.34 -22.62 -49.41
CA SER A 241 -7.98 -23.94 -49.44
C SER A 241 -8.21 -24.48 -50.85
N SER A 242 -8.38 -23.60 -51.86
CA SER A 242 -8.54 -24.00 -53.26
C SER A 242 -7.23 -24.57 -53.81
N LEU A 243 -6.11 -23.87 -53.63
CA LEU A 243 -4.80 -24.34 -54.09
C LEU A 243 -4.42 -25.68 -53.45
N LYS A 244 -4.70 -25.83 -52.15
CA LYS A 244 -4.47 -27.09 -51.44
C LYS A 244 -5.32 -28.23 -51.99
N LYS A 245 -6.58 -27.97 -52.34
CA LYS A 245 -7.46 -28.97 -52.96
C LYS A 245 -6.96 -29.38 -54.34
N ASP A 246 -6.64 -28.41 -55.19
CA ASP A 246 -6.15 -28.68 -56.54
C ASP A 246 -4.86 -29.52 -56.52
N PHE A 247 -3.99 -29.28 -55.53
CA PHE A 247 -2.77 -30.05 -55.32
C PHE A 247 -3.02 -31.51 -54.97
N LEU A 248 -4.00 -31.77 -54.12
CA LEU A 248 -4.37 -33.13 -53.73
C LEU A 248 -5.09 -33.90 -54.84
N ASP A 249 -5.79 -33.19 -55.74
CA ASP A 249 -6.56 -33.81 -56.83
C ASP A 249 -5.71 -34.15 -58.06
N ILE A 250 -4.64 -33.40 -58.34
CA ILE A 250 -3.79 -33.59 -59.54
C ILE A 250 -3.10 -34.97 -59.61
N PRO A 251 -2.50 -35.51 -58.54
CA PRO A 251 -1.86 -36.83 -58.57
C PRO A 251 -2.81 -37.96 -58.99
N GLU A 252 -4.06 -37.94 -58.53
CA GLU A 252 -5.09 -38.90 -58.93
C GLU A 252 -5.45 -38.78 -60.42
N LYS A 253 -5.50 -37.54 -60.95
CA LYS A 253 -5.74 -37.30 -62.38
C LYS A 253 -4.59 -37.82 -63.25
N ILE A 254 -3.34 -37.61 -62.81
CA ILE A 254 -2.12 -38.12 -63.47
C ILE A 254 -2.16 -39.65 -63.51
N LYS A 255 -2.35 -40.29 -62.36
CA LYS A 255 -2.40 -41.75 -62.25
C LYS A 255 -3.50 -42.36 -63.13
N LYS A 256 -4.67 -41.73 -63.19
CA LYS A 256 -5.76 -42.17 -64.07
C LYS A 256 -5.35 -42.13 -65.55
N LYS A 257 -4.66 -41.07 -65.98
CA LYS A 257 -4.17 -40.92 -67.36
C LYS A 257 -3.03 -41.90 -67.70
N GLU A 258 -2.12 -42.16 -66.77
CA GLU A 258 -1.07 -43.17 -66.93
C GLU A 258 -1.66 -44.57 -67.16
N ILE A 259 -2.67 -44.96 -66.39
CA ILE A 259 -3.39 -46.23 -66.56
C ILE A 259 -4.09 -46.29 -67.93
N GLU A 260 -4.69 -45.18 -68.38
CA GLU A 260 -5.36 -45.08 -69.68
C GLU A 260 -4.38 -45.30 -70.85
N ILE A 261 -3.20 -44.67 -70.78
CA ILE A 261 -2.11 -44.86 -71.74
C ILE A 261 -1.58 -46.29 -71.70
N GLU A 262 -1.32 -46.85 -70.51
CA GLU A 262 -0.83 -48.22 -70.35
C GLU A 262 -1.81 -49.23 -70.96
N ASN A 263 -3.12 -49.04 -70.78
CA ASN A 263 -4.16 -49.88 -71.38
C ASN A 263 -4.17 -49.78 -72.92
N LEU A 264 -4.01 -48.57 -73.48
CA LEU A 264 -3.91 -48.37 -74.93
C LEU A 264 -2.66 -49.01 -75.52
N GLU A 265 -1.51 -48.88 -74.84
CA GLU A 265 -0.24 -49.49 -75.24
C GLU A 265 -0.30 -51.02 -75.17
N LYS A 266 -0.88 -51.59 -74.11
CA LYS A 266 -1.18 -53.04 -74.01
C LYS A 266 -2.07 -53.51 -75.15
N GLY A 267 -3.09 -52.73 -75.51
CA GLY A 267 -3.95 -53.01 -76.67
C GLY A 267 -3.18 -53.03 -77.99
N LEU A 268 -2.28 -52.06 -78.20
CA LEU A 268 -1.42 -51.99 -79.39
C LEU A 268 -0.47 -53.20 -79.48
N ILE A 269 0.16 -53.58 -78.36
CA ILE A 269 1.03 -54.76 -78.27
C ILE A 269 0.27 -56.03 -78.62
N SER A 270 -0.95 -56.19 -78.08
CA SER A 270 -1.81 -57.34 -78.37
C SER A 270 -2.15 -57.46 -79.86
N ILE A 271 -2.49 -56.35 -80.53
CA ILE A 271 -2.76 -56.34 -81.98
C ILE A 271 -1.50 -56.67 -82.79
N ASN A 272 -0.34 -56.15 -82.38
CA ASN A 272 0.93 -56.40 -83.07
C ASN A 272 1.38 -57.86 -82.97
N LYS A 273 1.03 -58.55 -81.88
CA LYS A 273 1.33 -59.98 -81.64
C LYS A 273 0.45 -60.95 -82.45
N LEU A 274 -0.66 -60.49 -83.02
CA LEU A 274 -1.51 -61.34 -83.87
C LEU A 274 -0.74 -61.83 -85.10
N ASP A 275 -1.01 -63.07 -85.51
CA ASP A 275 -0.53 -63.67 -86.75
C ASP A 275 -0.77 -62.72 -87.93
N SER A 276 0.24 -62.52 -88.77
CA SER A 276 0.15 -61.60 -89.90
C SER A 276 0.45 -62.27 -91.22
N THR A 277 -0.18 -61.76 -92.27
CA THR A 277 0.14 -62.10 -93.66
C THR A 277 0.17 -60.84 -94.51
N THR A 278 0.93 -60.88 -95.60
CA THR A 278 1.05 -59.75 -96.53
C THR A 278 0.20 -60.02 -97.75
N ILE A 279 -0.79 -59.16 -98.01
CA ILE A 279 -1.65 -59.25 -99.18
C ILE A 279 -1.44 -57.97 -100.00
N GLY A 280 -0.83 -58.11 -101.17
CA GLY A 280 -0.34 -56.97 -101.95
C GLY A 280 0.71 -56.17 -101.16
N ASN A 281 0.47 -54.87 -100.97
CA ASN A 281 1.37 -53.98 -100.23
C ASN A 281 0.93 -53.71 -98.77
N LYS A 282 -0.03 -54.48 -98.24
CA LYS A 282 -0.62 -54.27 -96.92
C LYS A 282 -0.44 -55.49 -96.03
N ILE A 283 -0.24 -55.22 -94.73
CA ILE A 283 -0.15 -56.26 -93.70
C ILE A 283 -1.54 -56.45 -93.10
N PHE A 284 -2.04 -57.67 -93.13
CA PHE A 284 -3.29 -58.02 -92.47
C PHE A 284 -3.03 -58.85 -91.21
N LYS A 285 -3.89 -58.70 -90.20
CA LYS A 285 -3.83 -59.45 -88.94
C LYS A 285 -4.94 -60.48 -88.86
N CYS A 286 -4.58 -61.72 -88.52
CA CYS A 286 -5.52 -62.80 -88.31
C CYS A 286 -6.32 -62.54 -87.03
N VAL A 287 -7.64 -62.61 -87.13
CA VAL A 287 -8.58 -62.41 -86.03
C VAL A 287 -9.72 -63.40 -86.13
N GLU A 288 -10.42 -63.62 -85.03
CA GLU A 288 -11.64 -64.44 -85.06
C GLU A 288 -12.74 -63.70 -85.82
N PHE A 289 -13.57 -64.42 -86.57
CA PHE A 289 -14.64 -63.82 -87.37
C PHE A 289 -15.55 -62.86 -86.56
N LYS A 290 -15.90 -63.27 -85.33
CA LYS A 290 -16.72 -62.47 -84.39
C LYS A 290 -16.08 -61.15 -83.95
N GLN A 291 -14.77 -60.96 -84.16
CA GLN A 291 -14.05 -59.73 -83.78
C GLN A 291 -14.05 -58.68 -84.90
N ILE A 292 -14.48 -59.06 -86.11
CA ILE A 292 -14.62 -58.15 -87.25
C ILE A 292 -16.08 -57.67 -87.28
N SER A 293 -16.28 -56.35 -87.13
CA SER A 293 -17.61 -55.77 -87.34
C SER A 293 -18.03 -55.97 -88.81
N PRO A 294 -19.29 -56.36 -89.09
CA PRO A 294 -19.79 -56.46 -90.46
C PRO A 294 -19.55 -55.19 -91.29
N GLU A 295 -19.59 -54.01 -90.66
CA GLU A 295 -19.33 -52.71 -91.29
C GLU A 295 -17.87 -52.55 -91.78
N SER A 296 -16.94 -53.36 -91.25
CA SER A 296 -15.52 -53.36 -91.63
C SER A 296 -15.19 -54.37 -92.74
N PHE A 297 -16.21 -54.95 -93.40
CA PHE A 297 -16.03 -56.01 -94.41
C PHE A 297 -15.04 -55.61 -95.53
N SER A 298 -15.02 -54.33 -95.92
CA SER A 298 -14.15 -53.81 -96.97
C SER A 298 -12.66 -53.98 -96.65
N ASN A 299 -12.32 -53.97 -95.35
CA ASN A 299 -10.97 -54.08 -94.82
C ASN A 299 -10.61 -55.51 -94.39
N ALA A 300 -11.54 -56.47 -94.54
CA ALA A 300 -11.32 -57.86 -94.21
C ALA A 300 -10.98 -58.68 -95.47
N ARG A 301 -10.26 -59.80 -95.28
CA ARG A 301 -9.99 -60.83 -96.27
C ARG A 301 -10.17 -62.20 -95.63
N ALA A 302 -10.70 -63.17 -96.36
CA ALA A 302 -10.74 -64.56 -95.93
C ALA A 302 -9.74 -65.37 -96.75
N ILE A 303 -8.87 -66.12 -96.10
CA ILE A 303 -7.90 -66.99 -96.78
C ILE A 303 -8.30 -68.44 -96.53
N LEU A 304 -8.40 -69.25 -97.59
CA LEU A 304 -8.74 -70.66 -97.44
C LEU A 304 -7.61 -71.38 -96.69
N LYS A 305 -7.92 -72.01 -95.54
CA LYS A 305 -6.92 -72.59 -94.62
C LYS A 305 -5.98 -73.59 -95.30
N SER A 306 -6.50 -74.40 -96.22
CA SER A 306 -5.72 -75.39 -96.99
C SER A 306 -4.67 -74.75 -97.93
N THR A 307 -4.82 -73.48 -98.26
CA THR A 307 -3.94 -72.74 -99.18
C THR A 307 -3.11 -71.66 -98.48
N ARG A 308 -3.29 -71.44 -97.18
CA ARG A 308 -2.69 -70.31 -96.44
C ARG A 308 -1.16 -70.26 -96.53
N ASN A 309 -0.49 -71.41 -96.56
CA ASN A 309 0.98 -71.52 -96.59
C ASN A 309 1.53 -71.84 -97.99
N THR A 310 0.71 -71.75 -99.05
CA THR A 310 1.16 -71.98 -100.43
C THR A 310 1.71 -70.69 -101.05
N ILE A 311 2.39 -70.82 -102.19
CA ILE A 311 2.96 -69.67 -102.93
C ILE A 311 1.86 -68.73 -103.46
N PHE A 312 0.64 -69.26 -103.68
CA PHE A 312 -0.52 -68.52 -104.18
C PHE A 312 -1.75 -68.85 -103.32
N PRO A 313 -1.91 -68.22 -102.14
CA PRO A 313 -3.06 -68.46 -101.27
C PRO A 313 -4.35 -68.00 -101.94
N GLU A 314 -5.45 -68.75 -101.71
CA GLU A 314 -6.77 -68.36 -102.21
C GLU A 314 -7.38 -67.32 -101.26
N ILE A 315 -7.41 -66.07 -101.73
CA ILE A 315 -7.87 -64.91 -100.96
C ILE A 315 -9.25 -64.49 -101.48
N LYS A 316 -10.22 -64.45 -100.57
CA LYS A 316 -11.56 -63.94 -100.84
C LYS A 316 -11.69 -62.51 -100.32
N GLU A 317 -12.03 -61.62 -101.24
CA GLU A 317 -12.44 -60.24 -100.94
C GLU A 317 -13.97 -60.14 -100.91
N PHE A 318 -14.50 -59.25 -100.08
CA PHE A 318 -15.94 -59.12 -99.85
C PHE A 318 -16.48 -57.90 -100.58
N LYS A 319 -17.54 -58.08 -101.37
CA LYS A 319 -18.14 -56.98 -102.15
C LYS A 319 -19.12 -56.13 -101.34
N ASN A 320 -19.77 -56.72 -100.35
CA ASN A 320 -20.73 -56.08 -99.46
C ASN A 320 -20.77 -56.82 -98.12
N GLU A 321 -21.46 -56.22 -97.15
CA GLU A 321 -21.62 -56.78 -95.80
C GLU A 321 -22.24 -58.19 -95.81
N LEU A 322 -23.22 -58.44 -96.69
CA LEU A 322 -23.90 -59.74 -96.78
C LEU A 322 -22.94 -60.86 -97.22
N ASP A 323 -22.06 -60.59 -98.18
CA ASP A 323 -21.04 -61.53 -98.66
C ASP A 323 -20.03 -61.89 -97.54
N PHE A 324 -19.69 -60.92 -96.68
CA PHE A 324 -18.87 -61.16 -95.49
C PHE A 324 -19.59 -62.00 -94.44
N GLN A 325 -20.83 -61.65 -94.10
CA GLN A 325 -21.64 -62.38 -93.11
C GLN A 325 -21.87 -63.84 -93.52
N LEU A 326 -22.12 -64.11 -94.82
CA LEU A 326 -22.32 -65.46 -95.34
C LEU A 326 -21.09 -66.37 -95.17
N LEU A 327 -19.88 -65.82 -95.16
CA LEU A 327 -18.65 -66.56 -94.87
C LEU A 327 -18.46 -66.88 -93.40
N GLY A 328 -19.20 -66.21 -92.51
CA GLY A 328 -19.29 -66.56 -91.09
C GLY A 328 -19.78 -67.99 -90.85
N TYR A 329 -20.58 -68.58 -91.75
CA TYR A 329 -20.98 -69.99 -91.65
C TYR A 329 -19.89 -70.97 -92.11
N LYS A 330 -18.77 -70.47 -92.64
CA LYS A 330 -17.65 -71.24 -93.20
C LYS A 330 -16.33 -71.00 -92.44
N GLN A 331 -16.41 -70.62 -91.17
CA GLN A 331 -15.24 -70.35 -90.30
C GLN A 331 -14.27 -71.54 -90.16
N GLU A 332 -14.75 -72.76 -90.35
CA GLU A 332 -13.91 -73.95 -90.33
C GLU A 332 -12.95 -74.01 -91.53
N LEU A 333 -13.33 -73.41 -92.67
CA LEU A 333 -12.59 -73.48 -93.93
C LEU A 333 -11.68 -72.28 -94.19
N TYR A 334 -11.98 -71.12 -93.59
CA TYR A 334 -11.27 -69.86 -93.86
C TYR A 334 -10.68 -69.25 -92.59
N ASP A 335 -9.47 -68.71 -92.69
CA ASP A 335 -8.89 -67.78 -91.71
C ASP A 335 -9.24 -66.35 -92.10
N PHE A 336 -9.63 -65.53 -91.13
CA PHE A 336 -10.05 -64.15 -91.37
C PHE A 336 -8.95 -63.17 -90.98
N PHE A 337 -8.70 -62.24 -91.89
CA PHE A 337 -7.64 -61.26 -91.82
C PHE A 337 -8.23 -59.88 -91.95
N ILE A 338 -7.81 -58.92 -91.13
CA ILE A 338 -8.23 -57.52 -91.22
C ILE A 338 -7.02 -56.61 -91.41
N ASP A 339 -7.16 -55.59 -92.25
CA ASP A 339 -6.19 -54.49 -92.34
C ASP A 339 -6.29 -53.65 -91.06
N PRO A 340 -5.29 -53.71 -90.16
CA PRO A 340 -5.35 -53.01 -88.89
C PRO A 340 -4.90 -51.54 -89.03
N THR A 341 -4.49 -51.09 -90.23
CA THR A 341 -3.74 -49.83 -90.42
C THR A 341 -4.48 -48.63 -89.84
N ASP A 342 -5.75 -48.45 -90.18
CA ASP A 342 -6.56 -47.31 -89.70
C ASP A 342 -6.77 -47.36 -88.19
N LYS A 343 -7.02 -48.56 -87.65
CA LYS A 343 -7.23 -48.76 -86.20
C LYS A 343 -5.94 -48.58 -85.40
N LEU A 344 -4.80 -49.04 -85.92
CA LEU A 344 -3.48 -48.81 -85.32
C LEU A 344 -3.10 -47.32 -85.37
N ASN A 345 -3.36 -46.64 -86.47
CA ASN A 345 -3.14 -45.20 -86.59
C ASN A 345 -4.02 -44.42 -85.60
N LEU A 346 -5.30 -44.81 -85.45
CA LEU A 346 -6.21 -44.23 -84.47
C LEU A 346 -5.74 -44.44 -83.02
N ILE A 347 -5.31 -45.66 -82.66
CA ILE A 347 -4.78 -45.96 -81.33
C ILE A 347 -3.49 -45.17 -81.08
N LYS A 348 -2.56 -45.11 -82.05
CA LYS A 348 -1.32 -44.32 -81.94
C LYS A 348 -1.61 -42.83 -81.77
N ALA A 349 -2.58 -42.28 -82.52
CA ALA A 349 -2.99 -40.89 -82.40
C ALA A 349 -3.58 -40.61 -81.01
N LYS A 350 -4.45 -41.50 -80.49
CA LYS A 350 -4.99 -41.40 -79.12
C LYS A 350 -3.90 -41.49 -78.06
N ILE A 351 -2.94 -42.41 -78.19
CA ILE A 351 -1.79 -42.49 -77.27
C ILE A 351 -1.01 -41.18 -77.28
N LEU A 352 -0.77 -40.60 -78.46
CA LEU A 352 -0.06 -39.33 -78.59
C LEU A 352 -0.83 -38.18 -77.94
N GLU A 353 -2.14 -38.11 -78.13
CA GLU A 353 -3.04 -37.14 -77.50
C GLU A 353 -3.03 -37.28 -75.98
N GLU A 354 -3.19 -38.50 -75.46
CA GLU A 354 -3.17 -38.73 -74.01
C GLU A 354 -1.80 -38.47 -73.39
N LYS A 355 -0.71 -38.75 -74.10
CA LYS A 355 0.65 -38.37 -73.66
C LYS A 355 0.82 -36.85 -73.61
N ARG A 356 0.21 -36.08 -74.50
CA ARG A 356 0.19 -34.61 -74.42
C ARG A 356 -0.62 -34.14 -73.21
N ASN A 357 -1.82 -34.68 -73.02
CA ASN A 357 -2.66 -34.35 -71.85
C ASN A 357 -1.94 -34.68 -70.53
N LEU A 358 -1.22 -35.81 -70.47
CA LEU A 358 -0.39 -36.18 -69.33
C LEU A 358 0.76 -35.18 -69.11
N ALA A 359 1.47 -34.79 -70.18
CA ALA A 359 2.52 -33.78 -70.10
C ALA A 359 1.99 -32.42 -69.60
N ASP A 360 0.80 -32.00 -70.06
CA ASP A 360 0.13 -30.79 -69.59
C ASP A 360 -0.25 -30.89 -68.10
N LEU A 361 -0.77 -32.05 -67.65
CA LEU A 361 -1.07 -32.29 -66.23
C LEU A 361 0.20 -32.28 -65.36
N ILE A 362 1.30 -32.86 -65.83
CA ILE A 362 2.59 -32.83 -65.14
C ILE A 362 3.12 -31.39 -65.05
N GLY A 363 3.04 -30.63 -66.14
CA GLY A 363 3.40 -29.20 -66.15
C GLY A 363 2.54 -28.38 -65.19
N ASN A 364 1.23 -28.63 -65.15
CA ASN A 364 0.32 -28.01 -64.20
C ASN A 364 0.66 -28.38 -62.75
N SER A 365 1.03 -29.63 -62.47
CA SER A 365 1.48 -30.08 -61.15
C SER A 365 2.71 -29.32 -60.67
N GLN A 366 3.72 -29.19 -61.55
CA GLN A 366 4.95 -28.44 -61.26
C GLN A 366 4.67 -26.96 -61.03
N SER A 367 3.84 -26.35 -61.88
CA SER A 367 3.41 -24.95 -61.73
C SER A 367 2.65 -24.73 -60.42
N LEU A 368 1.72 -25.61 -60.08
CA LEU A 368 0.95 -25.52 -58.85
C LEU A 368 1.85 -25.67 -57.61
N THR A 369 2.82 -26.58 -57.67
CA THR A 369 3.84 -26.75 -56.62
C THR A 369 4.63 -25.45 -56.41
N ALA A 370 5.06 -24.79 -57.48
CA ALA A 370 5.73 -23.49 -57.41
C ALA A 370 4.83 -22.39 -56.81
N GLN A 371 3.54 -22.36 -57.19
CA GLN A 371 2.57 -21.41 -56.63
C GLN A 371 2.35 -21.64 -55.12
N ILE A 372 2.24 -22.89 -54.68
CA ILE A 372 2.12 -23.25 -53.26
C ILE A 372 3.34 -22.78 -52.48
N LYS A 373 4.55 -23.05 -52.99
CA LYS A 373 5.79 -22.60 -52.36
C LYS A 373 5.84 -21.08 -52.20
N ALA A 374 5.44 -20.34 -53.24
CA ALA A 374 5.38 -18.88 -53.20
C ALA A 374 4.34 -18.38 -52.18
N GLU A 375 3.15 -18.99 -52.13
CA GLU A 375 2.10 -18.62 -51.17
C GLU A 375 2.52 -18.92 -49.72
N LEU A 376 3.20 -20.05 -49.47
CA LEU A 376 3.74 -20.37 -48.13
C LEU A 376 4.76 -19.34 -47.65
N ILE A 377 5.67 -18.90 -48.54
CA ILE A 377 6.65 -17.85 -48.21
C ILE A 377 5.92 -16.53 -47.90
N LYS A 378 4.94 -16.16 -48.73
CA LYS A 378 4.15 -14.93 -48.51
C LYS A 378 3.40 -14.95 -47.18
N LEU A 379 2.82 -16.08 -46.79
CA LEU A 379 2.16 -16.23 -45.48
C LEU A 379 3.15 -16.11 -44.32
N LEU A 380 4.35 -16.68 -44.46
CA LEU A 380 5.43 -16.54 -43.49
C LEU A 380 5.87 -15.08 -43.34
N GLU A 381 6.10 -14.37 -44.45
CA GLU A 381 6.46 -12.95 -44.46
C GLU A 381 5.37 -12.09 -43.80
N ASN A 382 4.10 -12.31 -44.15
CA ASN A 382 2.98 -11.62 -43.52
C ASN A 382 2.94 -11.88 -42.01
N LYS A 383 3.19 -13.12 -41.57
CA LYS A 383 3.19 -13.46 -40.14
C LYS A 383 4.32 -12.76 -39.38
N ILE A 384 5.50 -12.66 -39.99
CA ILE A 384 6.62 -11.90 -39.43
C ILE A 384 6.23 -10.42 -39.29
N GLN A 385 5.67 -9.82 -40.35
CA GLN A 385 5.21 -8.42 -40.31
C GLN A 385 4.13 -8.17 -39.25
N GLU A 386 3.17 -9.08 -39.09
CA GLU A 386 2.15 -9.00 -38.03
C GLU A 386 2.80 -8.98 -36.64
N LYS A 387 3.76 -9.89 -36.37
CA LYS A 387 4.47 -9.94 -35.09
C LYS A 387 5.33 -8.70 -34.85
N ASP A 388 6.04 -8.23 -35.88
CA ASP A 388 6.83 -7.00 -35.80
C ASP A 388 5.95 -5.79 -35.46
N GLN A 389 4.76 -5.69 -36.06
CA GLN A 389 3.80 -4.64 -35.74
C GLN A 389 3.26 -4.76 -34.31
N GLU A 390 2.99 -5.98 -33.82
CA GLU A 390 2.63 -6.21 -32.42
C GLU A 390 3.75 -5.75 -31.46
N ILE A 391 5.01 -6.05 -31.79
CA ILE A 391 6.19 -5.60 -31.02
C ILE A 391 6.27 -4.07 -30.99
N ILE A 392 6.12 -3.41 -32.14
CA ILE A 392 6.12 -1.94 -32.24
C ILE A 392 5.03 -1.34 -31.34
N ASN A 393 3.82 -1.89 -31.39
CA ASN A 393 2.71 -1.40 -30.57
C ASN A 393 2.98 -1.57 -29.07
N LEU A 394 3.54 -2.71 -28.66
CA LEU A 394 3.92 -2.95 -27.26
C LEU A 394 5.05 -2.04 -26.80
N ASN A 395 6.06 -1.79 -27.65
CA ASN A 395 7.15 -0.85 -27.34
C ASN A 395 6.61 0.56 -27.12
N PHE A 396 5.66 1.00 -27.95
CA PHE A 396 5.02 2.30 -27.78
C PHE A 396 4.22 2.40 -26.47
N GLU A 397 3.55 1.32 -26.05
CA GLU A 397 2.88 1.26 -24.74
C GLU A 397 3.90 1.29 -23.59
N LEU A 398 5.02 0.58 -23.72
CA LEU A 398 6.11 0.58 -22.75
C LEU A 398 6.73 1.97 -22.59
N GLU A 399 7.00 2.68 -23.69
CA GLU A 399 7.52 4.05 -23.68
C GLU A 399 6.61 4.98 -22.89
N LYS A 400 5.29 4.92 -23.10
CA LYS A 400 4.33 5.71 -22.32
C LYS A 400 4.37 5.41 -20.82
N LEU A 401 4.52 4.15 -20.45
CA LEU A 401 4.63 3.78 -19.03
C LEU A 401 5.93 4.29 -18.43
N ILE A 402 7.03 4.29 -19.17
CA ILE A 402 8.32 4.86 -18.75
C ILE A 402 8.16 6.37 -18.52
N GLU A 403 7.58 7.11 -19.45
CA GLU A 403 7.30 8.54 -19.30
C GLU A 403 6.41 8.83 -18.08
N GLU A 404 5.34 8.04 -17.88
CA GLU A 404 4.47 8.17 -16.70
C GLU A 404 5.25 7.96 -15.39
N LYS A 405 6.13 6.95 -15.35
CA LYS A 405 6.98 6.68 -14.18
C LYS A 405 7.95 7.83 -13.91
N GLU A 406 8.59 8.39 -14.92
CA GLU A 406 9.48 9.54 -14.78
C GLU A 406 8.75 10.77 -14.22
N LEU A 407 7.51 11.00 -14.68
CA LEU A 407 6.65 12.05 -14.14
C LEU A 407 6.34 11.81 -12.65
N LEU A 408 5.99 10.57 -12.27
CA LEU A 408 5.72 10.21 -10.87
C LEU A 408 6.96 10.38 -9.97
N ILE A 409 8.15 10.01 -10.47
CA ILE A 409 9.41 10.23 -9.75
C ILE A 409 9.67 11.72 -9.54
N THR A 410 9.42 12.54 -10.57
CA THR A 410 9.55 13.99 -10.49
C THR A 410 8.57 14.60 -9.48
N GLN A 411 7.30 14.17 -9.50
CA GLN A 411 6.30 14.57 -8.51
C GLN A 411 6.71 14.22 -7.08
N LYS A 412 7.27 13.02 -6.87
CA LYS A 412 7.78 12.61 -5.55
C LYS A 412 8.94 13.51 -5.09
N ALA A 413 9.88 13.83 -5.98
CA ALA A 413 11.00 14.71 -5.67
C ALA A 413 10.52 16.13 -5.30
N GLN A 414 9.51 16.63 -6.01
CA GLN A 414 8.88 17.92 -5.73
C GLN A 414 8.20 17.91 -4.35
N LEU A 415 7.44 16.88 -4.00
CA LEU A 415 6.84 16.74 -2.66
C LEU A 415 7.89 16.70 -1.54
N ILE A 416 9.04 16.05 -1.76
CA ILE A 416 10.14 16.02 -0.78
C ILE A 416 10.68 17.43 -0.54
N LYS A 417 10.81 18.23 -1.60
CA LYS A 417 11.25 19.61 -1.51
C LYS A 417 10.21 20.47 -0.76
N GLU A 418 8.95 20.40 -1.16
CA GLU A 418 7.84 21.11 -0.51
C GLU A 418 7.74 20.78 0.98
N ARG A 419 7.82 19.49 1.33
CA ARG A 419 7.87 19.05 2.73
C ARG A 419 9.01 19.71 3.51
N ASN A 420 10.21 19.74 2.94
CA ASN A 420 11.38 20.27 3.63
C ASN A 420 11.27 21.79 3.82
N ASP A 421 10.76 22.50 2.81
CA ASP A 421 10.54 23.94 2.85
C ASP A 421 9.46 24.30 3.87
N GLU A 422 8.29 23.64 3.82
CA GLU A 422 7.19 23.86 4.76
C GLU A 422 7.58 23.51 6.21
N LEU A 423 8.29 22.39 6.42
CA LEU A 423 8.77 22.04 7.77
C LEU A 423 9.77 23.05 8.31
N LYS A 424 10.60 23.64 7.44
CA LYS A 424 11.56 24.66 7.86
C LYS A 424 10.81 25.92 8.29
N GLU A 425 9.90 26.42 7.46
CA GLU A 425 9.08 27.60 7.77
C GLU A 425 8.25 27.39 9.05
N ALA A 426 7.55 26.26 9.15
CA ALA A 426 6.76 25.92 10.32
C ALA A 426 7.62 25.82 11.59
N LYS A 427 8.82 25.24 11.53
CA LYS A 427 9.74 25.17 12.67
C LYS A 427 10.12 26.57 13.17
N GLU A 428 10.47 27.47 12.26
CA GLU A 428 10.86 28.84 12.62
C GLU A 428 9.69 29.62 13.25
N GLU A 429 8.48 29.50 12.70
CA GLU A 429 7.28 30.16 13.23
C GLU A 429 6.87 29.60 14.60
N ILE A 430 6.84 28.27 14.72
CA ILE A 430 6.51 27.58 15.96
C ILE A 430 7.52 27.93 17.04
N GLU A 431 8.82 27.94 16.74
CA GLU A 431 9.85 28.31 17.71
C GLU A 431 9.64 29.73 18.25
N LYS A 432 9.42 30.72 17.37
CA LYS A 432 9.10 32.10 17.77
C LYS A 432 7.87 32.15 18.68
N ALA A 433 6.79 31.47 18.29
CA ALA A 433 5.55 31.43 19.08
C ALA A 433 5.71 30.72 20.44
N VAL A 434 6.52 29.65 20.50
CA VAL A 434 6.84 28.94 21.74
C VAL A 434 7.65 29.82 22.67
N ILE A 435 8.66 30.53 22.16
CA ILE A 435 9.50 31.45 22.93
C ILE A 435 8.64 32.58 23.52
N GLU A 436 7.80 33.22 22.71
CA GLU A 436 6.91 34.30 23.16
C GLU A 436 5.96 33.82 24.28
N LYS A 437 5.27 32.69 24.05
CA LYS A 437 4.37 32.11 25.04
C LYS A 437 5.11 31.67 26.31
N ARG A 438 6.34 31.15 26.18
CA ARG A 438 7.19 30.78 27.31
C ARG A 438 7.50 32.00 28.17
N TYR A 439 7.94 33.11 27.59
CA TYR A 439 8.18 34.35 28.34
C TYR A 439 6.92 34.84 29.05
N LYS A 440 5.78 34.83 28.36
CA LYS A 440 4.49 35.20 28.95
C LYS A 440 4.12 34.34 30.16
N ILE A 441 4.26 33.01 30.05
CA ILE A 441 3.99 32.08 31.15
C ILE A 441 4.95 32.30 32.32
N MET A 442 6.25 32.43 32.04
CA MET A 442 7.26 32.66 33.07
C MET A 442 7.01 33.96 33.83
N ARG A 443 6.52 35.01 33.16
CA ARG A 443 6.18 36.28 33.80
C ARG A 443 4.91 36.19 34.64
N GLU A 444 3.84 35.60 34.10
CA GLU A 444 2.50 35.70 34.70
C GLU A 444 2.16 34.56 35.68
N GLN A 445 2.85 33.43 35.60
CA GLN A 445 2.51 32.21 36.34
C GLN A 445 3.62 31.75 37.30
N LYS A 446 4.75 32.46 37.35
CA LYS A 446 5.84 32.15 38.30
C LYS A 446 5.32 32.19 39.73
N GLY A 447 5.77 31.22 40.52
CA GLY A 447 5.34 31.06 41.91
C GLY A 447 3.94 30.48 42.07
N LYS A 448 3.18 30.22 41.00
CA LYS A 448 1.86 29.59 41.10
C LYS A 448 1.98 28.07 41.02
N TYR A 449 1.32 27.40 41.97
CA TYR A 449 1.28 25.96 42.08
C TYR A 449 -0.17 25.51 42.15
N THR A 450 -0.57 24.61 41.25
CA THR A 450 -1.80 23.85 41.52
C THR A 450 -1.51 22.85 42.62
N PHE A 451 -2.47 22.60 43.49
CA PHE A 451 -2.31 21.61 44.54
C PHE A 451 -3.54 20.73 44.69
N GLU A 452 -3.31 19.51 45.18
CA GLU A 452 -4.32 18.65 45.76
C GLU A 452 -3.96 18.41 47.24
N TRP A 453 -4.92 18.56 48.16
CA TRP A 453 -4.68 18.40 49.60
C TRP A 453 -5.27 17.08 50.10
N LYS A 454 -4.41 16.07 50.23
CA LYS A 454 -4.77 14.78 50.83
C LYS A 454 -5.16 14.96 52.29
N HIS A 455 -6.26 14.32 52.70
CA HIS A 455 -6.77 14.46 54.07
C HIS A 455 -6.94 15.94 54.48
N GLU A 456 -7.52 16.76 53.60
CA GLU A 456 -7.76 18.18 53.85
C GLU A 456 -8.43 18.39 55.21
N ARG A 457 -7.85 19.29 56.01
CA ARG A 457 -8.41 19.68 57.30
C ARG A 457 -9.66 20.51 57.06
N LYS A 458 -10.84 19.94 57.32
CA LYS A 458 -12.15 20.56 57.09
C LYS A 458 -12.30 21.95 57.70
N SER A 459 -11.62 22.24 58.81
CA SER A 459 -11.69 23.56 59.46
C SER A 459 -11.20 24.69 58.57
N TRP A 460 -10.08 24.51 57.87
CA TRP A 460 -9.50 25.53 57.00
C TRP A 460 -10.27 25.74 55.69
N ARG A 461 -11.11 24.79 55.29
CA ARG A 461 -11.99 24.94 54.11
C ARG A 461 -13.04 26.04 54.29
N HIS A 462 -13.42 26.34 55.53
CA HIS A 462 -14.47 27.30 55.87
C HIS A 462 -13.96 28.70 56.21
N SER A 463 -12.65 28.90 56.23
CA SER A 463 -12.06 30.23 56.42
C SER A 463 -12.36 31.11 55.20
N SER A 464 -12.82 32.32 55.47
CA SER A 464 -13.11 33.35 54.45
C SER A 464 -11.97 34.35 54.26
N LYS A 465 -10.92 34.22 55.07
CA LYS A 465 -9.81 35.16 55.19
C LYS A 465 -8.53 34.58 54.60
N PRO A 466 -7.52 35.41 54.28
CA PRO A 466 -6.28 34.92 53.71
C PRO A 466 -5.60 33.90 54.63
N ILE A 467 -5.13 32.79 54.05
CA ILE A 467 -4.43 31.72 54.77
C ILE A 467 -3.07 31.51 54.10
N TYR A 468 -2.03 31.55 54.92
CA TYR A 468 -0.66 31.20 54.55
C TYR A 468 -0.25 29.92 55.26
N PHE A 469 0.24 28.94 54.51
CA PHE A 469 0.78 27.70 55.07
C PHE A 469 2.31 27.81 55.14
N ASP A 470 2.85 27.69 56.35
CA ASP A 470 4.29 27.57 56.59
C ASP A 470 4.68 26.09 56.57
N ILE A 471 5.34 25.67 55.51
CA ILE A 471 5.81 24.28 55.34
C ILE A 471 7.22 24.05 55.89
N GLY A 472 7.81 25.07 56.54
CA GLY A 472 9.16 25.00 57.13
C GLY A 472 10.28 25.47 56.21
N GLU A 473 9.96 25.94 55.00
CA GLU A 473 10.93 26.46 54.02
C GLU A 473 11.12 27.99 54.19
N ASP A 474 11.93 28.62 53.33
CA ASP A 474 12.14 30.08 53.29
C ASP A 474 10.95 30.86 52.65
N TYR A 475 9.85 30.17 52.37
CA TYR A 475 8.62 30.71 51.78
C TYR A 475 7.36 30.12 52.42
N LEU A 476 6.24 30.76 52.13
CA LEU A 476 4.88 30.36 52.50
C LEU A 476 4.09 30.00 51.24
N PHE A 477 3.07 29.15 51.40
CA PHE A 477 2.03 28.98 50.39
C PHE A 477 0.78 29.75 50.78
N GLU A 478 0.46 30.81 50.03
CA GLU A 478 -0.79 31.53 50.14
C GLU A 478 -1.90 30.75 49.42
N LYS A 479 -2.97 30.40 50.15
CA LYS A 479 -4.16 29.76 49.57
C LYS A 479 -5.02 30.80 48.87
N ILE A 480 -4.97 30.80 47.54
CA ILE A 480 -5.79 31.68 46.71
C ILE A 480 -7.20 31.10 46.53
N ASN A 481 -7.28 29.79 46.29
CA ASN A 481 -8.53 29.06 46.21
C ASN A 481 -8.28 27.57 46.55
N ASN A 482 -9.24 26.69 46.27
CA ASN A 482 -9.15 25.27 46.65
C ASN A 482 -8.19 24.44 45.78
N SER A 483 -7.59 25.03 44.74
CA SER A 483 -6.67 24.32 43.84
C SER A 483 -5.42 25.11 43.49
N LEU A 484 -5.25 26.34 44.01
CA LEU A 484 -4.14 27.22 43.66
C LEU A 484 -3.45 27.79 44.91
N PHE A 485 -2.14 27.55 44.97
CA PHE A 485 -1.21 28.23 45.86
C PHE A 485 -0.36 29.26 45.12
N ILE A 486 -0.05 30.35 45.82
CA ILE A 486 1.03 31.26 45.45
C ILE A 486 2.17 31.07 46.45
N LYS A 487 3.37 30.80 45.92
CA LYS A 487 4.61 30.76 46.67
C LYS A 487 5.05 32.19 46.99
N THR A 488 5.07 32.54 48.26
CA THR A 488 5.46 33.87 48.75
C THR A 488 6.68 33.73 49.66
N PRO A 489 7.86 34.24 49.28
CA PRO A 489 9.03 34.23 50.16
C PRO A 489 8.73 34.87 51.53
N LYS A 490 9.22 34.28 52.62
CA LYS A 490 8.97 34.80 53.99
C LYS A 490 9.44 36.25 54.12
N LYS A 491 10.55 36.60 53.48
CA LYS A 491 11.07 37.98 53.42
C LYS A 491 10.08 38.95 52.78
N GLU A 492 9.40 38.55 51.70
CA GLU A 492 8.40 39.39 51.03
C GLU A 492 7.12 39.50 51.86
N PHE A 493 6.68 38.40 52.48
CA PHE A 493 5.58 38.41 53.43
C PHE A 493 5.84 39.40 54.57
N LEU A 494 6.99 39.29 55.24
CA LEU A 494 7.36 40.20 56.32
C LEU A 494 7.49 41.64 55.83
N ALA A 495 8.15 41.89 54.70
CA ALA A 495 8.28 43.23 54.14
C ALA A 495 6.92 43.86 53.77
N LYS A 496 5.93 43.06 53.37
CA LYS A 496 4.56 43.52 53.09
C LYS A 496 3.86 43.98 54.37
N TYR A 497 3.92 43.18 55.44
CA TYR A 497 3.14 43.43 56.65
C TYR A 497 3.88 44.28 57.71
N LEU A 498 5.20 44.46 57.61
CA LEU A 498 5.97 45.40 58.45
C LEU A 498 5.89 46.86 57.97
N LYS A 499 5.48 47.10 56.72
CA LYS A 499 5.31 48.44 56.15
C LYS A 499 3.95 49.09 56.44
N LEU A 500 3.09 48.39 57.19
CA LEU A 500 1.68 48.71 57.38
C LEU A 500 1.38 49.65 58.53
#